data_AF-A0A2T4LJW8-F1
#
_entry.id   AF-A0A2T4LJW8-F1
#
_cell.length_a   1.000
_cell.length_b   1.000
_cell.length_c   1.000
_cell.angle_alpha   90.00
_cell.angle_beta   90.00
_cell.angle_gamma   90.00
#
_symmetry.space_group_name_H-M   'P 1'
#
loop_
_entity.id
_entity.type
_entity.pdbx_description
1 polymer ?
#
loop_
_entity_poly.entity_id
_entity_poly.type
_entity_poly.pdbx_seq_one_letter_code
_entity_poly.pdbx_strand_id
1 'polypeptide(L)'
;MNAIKRFGSAMIVPVLMFAFFGIVLGFATLFKNPAIMGSIAEDGTTWFKIWSVIESGGWTIFNHMEIVFVVGLPISLAKRAPGHA
;
A
#
# COMPACT_ATOMS: atom_id res chain seq x y z
N MET A 1 -4.85 23.54 -18.28
CA MET A 1 -4.64 22.16 -18.80
C MET A 1 -3.36 21.50 -18.28
N ASN A 2 -2.20 22.16 -18.32
CA ASN A 2 -0.91 21.56 -17.90
C ASN A 2 -0.84 21.21 -16.40
N ALA A 3 -1.44 22.01 -15.53
CA ALA A 3 -1.46 21.74 -14.09
C ALA A 3 -2.22 20.44 -13.75
N ILE A 4 -3.38 20.21 -14.36
CA ILE A 4 -4.19 18.99 -14.16
C ILE A 4 -3.44 17.75 -14.66
N LYS A 5 -2.82 17.83 -15.85
CA LYS A 5 -2.00 16.72 -16.37
C LYS A 5 -0.82 16.39 -15.45
N ARG A 6 -0.14 17.43 -14.94
CA ARG A 6 0.99 17.28 -14.02
C ARG A 6 0.57 16.74 -12.65
N PHE A 7 -0.59 17.17 -12.15
CA PHE A 7 -1.20 16.62 -10.94
C PHE A 7 -1.60 15.15 -11.12
N GLY A 8 -2.28 14.80 -12.21
CA GLY A 8 -2.64 13.41 -12.51
C GLY A 8 -1.42 12.51 -12.68
N SER A 9 -0.36 12.99 -13.33
CA SER A 9 0.93 12.29 -13.42
C SER A 9 1.58 12.08 -12.04
N ALA A 10 1.52 13.08 -11.16
CA ALA A 10 2.07 13.00 -9.81
C ALA A 10 1.32 12.01 -8.90
N MET A 11 0.01 11.80 -9.16
CA MET A 11 -0.81 10.85 -8.42
C MET A 11 -0.53 9.38 -8.74
N ILE A 12 0.24 9.07 -9.80
CA ILE A 12 0.57 7.68 -10.15
C ILE A 12 1.27 6.96 -9.00
N VAL A 13 2.16 7.65 -8.28
CA VAL A 13 2.93 7.07 -7.16
C VAL A 13 2.01 6.60 -6.02
N PRO A 14 1.16 7.45 -5.41
CA PRO A 14 0.24 6.99 -4.37
C PRO A 14 -0.77 5.95 -4.87
N VAL A 15 -1.24 6.07 -6.12
CA VAL A 15 -2.17 5.10 -6.73
C VAL A 15 -1.56 3.70 -6.84
N LEU A 16 -0.32 3.60 -7.34
CA LEU A 16 0.42 2.33 -7.41
C LEU A 16 0.62 1.71 -6.03
N MET A 17 0.87 2.55 -5.02
CA MET A 17 1.03 2.09 -3.65
C MET A 17 -0.27 1.45 -3.14
N PHE A 18 -1.43 2.06 -3.36
CA PHE A 18 -2.72 1.46 -2.99
C PHE A 18 -3.00 0.16 -3.73
N ALA A 19 -2.67 0.07 -5.03
CA ALA A 19 -2.83 -1.18 -5.77
C ALA A 19 -1.98 -2.30 -5.17
N PHE A 20 -0.73 -2.01 -4.82
CA PHE A 20 0.17 -2.96 -4.17
C PHE A 20 -0.37 -3.42 -2.81
N PHE A 21 -0.70 -2.49 -1.91
CA PHE A 21 -1.20 -2.84 -0.59
C PHE A 21 -2.58 -3.52 -0.63
N GLY A 22 -3.41 -3.20 -1.62
CA GLY A 22 -4.69 -3.89 -1.84
C GLY A 22 -4.50 -5.37 -2.20
N ILE A 23 -3.53 -5.68 -3.05
CA ILE A 23 -3.18 -7.08 -3.38
C ILE A 23 -2.61 -7.80 -2.16
N VAL A 24 -1.71 -7.15 -1.41
CA VAL A 24 -1.15 -7.71 -0.18
C VAL A 24 -2.24 -8.01 0.84
N LEU A 25 -3.21 -7.09 1.00
CA LEU A 25 -4.35 -7.28 1.88
C LEU A 25 -5.23 -8.45 1.42
N GLY A 26 -5.48 -8.56 0.12
CA GLY A 26 -6.18 -9.71 -0.47
C GLY A 26 -5.51 -11.03 -0.14
N PHE A 27 -4.18 -11.12 -0.28
CA PHE A 27 -3.42 -12.31 0.10
C PHE A 27 -3.45 -12.58 1.61
N ALA A 28 -3.28 -11.55 2.44
CA ALA A 28 -3.34 -11.70 3.88
C ALA A 28 -4.69 -12.27 4.33
N THR A 29 -5.80 -11.72 3.82
CA THR A 29 -7.15 -12.21 4.10
C THR A 29 -7.36 -13.64 3.61
N LEU A 30 -6.87 -13.97 2.40
CA LEU A 30 -6.96 -15.32 1.84
C LEU A 30 -6.21 -16.34 2.70
N PHE A 31 -5.00 -16.02 3.13
CA PHE A 31 -4.13 -16.92 3.88
C PHE A 31 -4.48 -17.04 5.37
N LYS A 32 -5.30 -16.12 5.88
CA LYS A 32 -5.95 -16.27 7.20
C LYS A 32 -7.26 -17.06 7.15
N ASN A 33 -7.75 -17.46 5.97
CA ASN A 33 -9.00 -18.19 5.88
C ASN A 33 -8.79 -19.69 6.17
N PRO A 34 -9.36 -20.25 7.25
CA PRO A 34 -9.23 -21.68 7.57
C PRO A 34 -9.84 -22.60 6.51
N ALA A 35 -10.81 -22.12 5.73
CA ALA A 35 -11.38 -22.91 4.62
C ALA A 35 -10.37 -23.14 3.48
N ILE A 36 -9.32 -22.31 3.38
CA ILE A 36 -8.31 -22.37 2.32
C ILE A 36 -7.01 -22.98 2.86
N MET A 37 -6.58 -22.53 4.03
CA MET A 37 -5.31 -22.93 4.64
C MET A 37 -5.44 -24.07 5.66
N GLY A 38 -6.65 -24.47 6.03
CA GLY A 38 -6.89 -25.48 7.06
C GLY A 38 -6.60 -24.97 8.47
N SER A 39 -6.27 -25.90 9.38
CA SER A 39 -6.10 -25.61 10.81
C SER A 39 -4.92 -24.68 11.13
N ILE A 40 -3.95 -24.52 10.23
CA ILE A 40 -2.85 -23.56 10.41
C ILE A 40 -3.31 -22.12 10.35
N ALA A 41 -4.46 -21.82 9.76
CA ALA A 41 -5.03 -20.48 9.71
C ALA A 41 -6.07 -20.22 10.80
N GLU A 42 -6.20 -21.12 11.78
CA GLU A 42 -7.03 -20.84 12.95
C GLU A 42 -6.44 -19.74 13.83
N ASP A 43 -7.33 -19.06 14.54
CA ASP A 43 -7.01 -18.00 15.47
C ASP A 43 -6.04 -18.50 16.56
N GLY A 44 -4.96 -17.76 16.76
CA GLY A 44 -3.95 -18.05 17.80
C GLY A 44 -2.71 -18.80 17.29
N THR A 45 -2.75 -19.37 16.10
CA THR A 45 -1.57 -19.98 15.45
C THR A 45 -0.51 -18.93 15.07
N THR A 46 0.75 -19.35 14.98
CA THR A 46 1.85 -18.46 14.54
C THR A 46 1.63 -17.96 13.11
N TRP A 47 1.07 -18.81 12.24
CA TRP A 47 0.74 -18.46 10.86
C TRP A 47 -0.30 -17.34 10.79
N PHE A 48 -1.43 -17.48 11.50
CA PHE A 48 -2.45 -16.43 11.55
C PHE A 48 -1.90 -15.10 12.10
N LYS A 49 -1.03 -15.16 13.12
CA LYS A 49 -0.38 -13.97 13.69
C LYS A 49 0.51 -13.23 12.68
N ILE A 50 1.32 -13.96 11.90
CA ILE A 50 2.18 -13.36 10.87
C ILE A 50 1.33 -12.61 9.85
N TRP A 51 0.30 -13.26 9.31
CA TRP A 51 -0.58 -12.63 8.32
C TRP A 51 -1.42 -11.50 8.91
N SER A 52 -1.79 -11.56 10.18
CA SER A 52 -2.49 -10.46 10.86
C SER A 52 -1.63 -9.20 11.00
N VAL A 53 -0.32 -9.35 11.23
CA VAL A 53 0.61 -8.19 11.23
C VAL A 53 0.72 -7.58 9.83
N ILE A 54 0.83 -8.42 8.79
CA ILE A 54 0.87 -7.96 7.39
C ILE A 54 -0.43 -7.25 7.02
N GLU A 55 -1.58 -7.82 7.39
CA GLU A 55 -2.90 -7.23 7.15
C GLU A 55 -3.05 -5.88 7.85
N SER A 56 -2.64 -5.78 9.12
CA SER A 56 -2.65 -4.53 9.89
C SER A 56 -1.76 -3.46 9.24
N GLY A 57 -0.57 -3.84 8.76
CA GLY A 57 0.30 -2.94 7.99
C GLY A 57 -0.33 -2.50 6.68
N GLY A 58 -1.02 -3.40 5.97
CA GLY A 58 -1.79 -3.07 4.76
C GLY A 58 -2.88 -2.05 5.03
N TRP A 59 -3.71 -2.28 6.05
CA TRP A 59 -4.77 -1.33 6.46
C TRP A 59 -4.23 0.03 6.88
N THR A 60 -3.02 0.09 7.47
CA THR A 60 -2.40 1.35 7.90
C THR A 60 -2.27 2.34 6.73
N ILE A 61 -1.91 1.88 5.54
CA ILE A 61 -1.78 2.72 4.35
C ILE A 61 -3.13 3.28 3.89
N PHE A 62 -4.20 2.48 3.99
CA PHE A 62 -5.55 2.91 3.64
C PHE A 62 -6.16 3.84 4.70
N ASN A 63 -5.87 3.60 5.98
CA ASN A 63 -6.32 4.43 7.09
C ASN A 63 -5.62 5.80 7.14
N HIS A 64 -4.37 5.86 6.64
CA HIS A 64 -3.57 7.08 6.58
C HIS A 64 -3.30 7.53 5.16
N MET A 65 -4.32 7.45 4.30
CA MET A 65 -4.22 7.85 2.90
C MET A 65 -3.73 9.31 2.75
N GLU A 66 -4.11 10.19 3.67
CA GLU A 66 -3.70 11.58 3.70
C GLU A 66 -2.18 11.74 3.78
N ILE A 67 -1.50 10.93 4.60
CA ILE A 67 -0.04 10.96 4.74
C ILE A 67 0.62 10.49 3.45
N VAL A 68 0.06 9.45 2.83
CA VAL A 68 0.53 8.92 1.55
C VAL A 68 0.47 9.98 0.46
N PHE A 69 -0.62 10.75 0.38
CA PHE A 69 -0.76 11.82 -0.60
C PHE A 69 0.11 13.05 -0.28
N VAL A 70 0.22 13.44 1.00
CA VAL A 70 1.01 14.63 1.39
C VAL A 70 2.50 14.44 1.15
N VAL A 71 2.99 13.19 1.24
CA VAL A 71 4.39 12.84 0.95
C VAL A 71 4.57 12.48 -0.53
N GLY A 72 3.65 11.70 -1.10
CA GLY A 72 3.74 11.20 -2.47
C GLY A 72 3.65 12.29 -3.53
N LEU A 73 2.78 13.30 -3.35
CA LEU A 73 2.59 14.37 -4.33
C LEU A 73 3.83 15.29 -4.47
N PRO A 74 4.43 15.84 -3.38
CA PRO A 74 5.63 16.65 -3.52
C PRO A 74 6.81 15.87 -4.10
N ILE A 75 6.98 14.59 -3.73
CA ILE A 75 8.06 13.74 -4.25
C ILE A 75 7.90 13.52 -5.76
N SER A 76 6.71 13.20 -6.23
CA SER A 76 6.46 12.95 -7.66
C SER A 76 6.44 14.24 -8.49
N LEU A 77 6.15 15.39 -7.88
CA LEU A 77 6.21 16.71 -8.50
C LEU A 77 7.60 17.36 -8.45
N ALA A 78 8.51 16.85 -7.61
CA ALA A 78 9.86 17.35 -7.49
C ALA A 78 10.60 17.14 -8.82
N LYS A 79 11.10 18.24 -9.40
CA LYS A 79 12.04 18.14 -10.51
C LYS A 79 13.34 17.63 -9.94
N ARG A 80 13.91 16.55 -10.49
CA ARG A 80 15.34 16.27 -10.29
C ARG A 80 16.08 17.54 -10.73
N ALA A 81 16.83 18.16 -9.82
CA ALA A 81 17.75 19.22 -10.22
C ALA A 81 18.69 18.61 -11.28
N PRO A 82 18.96 19.28 -12.41
CA PRO A 82 20.07 18.88 -13.25
C PRO A 82 21.30 18.91 -12.34
N GLY A 83 21.88 17.73 -12.08
CA GLY A 83 23.14 17.63 -11.37
C GLY A 83 24.18 18.31 -12.24
N HIS A 84 24.45 19.58 -11.98
CA HIS A 84 25.63 20.26 -12.47
C HIS A 84 26.78 19.81 -11.56
N ALA A 85 27.52 18.82 -12.04
CA ALA A 85 28.92 18.64 -11.68
C ALA A 85 29.76 19.53 -12.61
#